data_AF-A0A529ZG56-F1
#
_entry.id   AF-A0A529ZG56-F1
#
_cell.length_a   1.000
_cell.length_b   1.000
_cell.length_c   1.000
_cell.angle_alpha   90.00
_cell.angle_beta   90.00
_cell.angle_gamma   90.00
#
_symmetry.space_group_name_H-M   'P 1'
#
loop_
_entity.id
_entity.type
_entity.pdbx_description
1 polymer ?
#
loop_
_entity_poly.entity_id
_entity_poly.type
_entity_poly.pdbx_seq_one_letter_code
_entity_poly.pdbx_strand_id
1 'polypeptide(L)'
;AINGTTKLLDWAAAKGEKWDASIVGEPTNPDTLGDMIKIGRRGSLSGTVTVNGRQGHAAYPQLADNPVRGLMSLVDALLHPVFDKGTKDFQPTNLEVTSIDVANPATNVIPAKATATFNIRFNDTWEAETVQAEIQNRLDQAAG
;
A
#
# COMPACT_ATOMS: atom_id res chain seq x y z
N ALA A 1 13.66 10.59 7.45
CA ALA A 1 14.60 11.42 8.23
C ALA A 1 13.83 12.56 8.90
N ILE A 2 13.91 12.70 10.22
CA ILE A 2 13.08 13.67 10.99
C ILE A 2 13.57 15.13 10.84
N ASN A 3 14.85 15.33 10.49
CA ASN A 3 15.49 16.65 10.37
C ASN A 3 16.10 16.86 8.97
N GLY A 4 15.38 16.50 7.92
CA GLY A 4 15.86 16.58 6.53
C GLY A 4 15.27 17.74 5.74
N THR A 5 15.21 17.56 4.41
CA THR A 5 14.74 18.55 3.43
C THR A 5 13.40 19.18 3.78
N THR A 6 12.46 18.43 4.36
CA THR A 6 11.15 18.96 4.78
C THR A 6 11.27 20.18 5.70
N LYS A 7 12.11 20.11 6.75
CA LYS A 7 12.27 21.24 7.68
C LYS A 7 12.92 22.47 7.04
N LEU A 8 13.85 22.24 6.11
CA LEU A 8 14.48 23.32 5.35
C LEU A 8 13.45 24.04 4.47
N LEU A 9 12.60 23.27 3.79
CA LEU A 9 11.53 23.81 2.95
C LEU A 9 10.50 24.59 3.78
N ASP A 10 10.09 24.05 4.94
CA ASP A 10 9.19 24.74 5.86
C ASP A 10 9.77 26.08 6.33
N TRP A 11 11.05 26.08 6.74
CA TRP A 11 11.75 27.30 7.18
C TRP A 11 11.84 28.34 6.05
N ALA A 12 12.20 27.91 4.84
CA ALA A 12 12.39 28.81 3.72
C ALA A 12 11.06 29.39 3.24
N ALA A 13 10.00 28.58 3.19
CA ALA A 13 8.65 29.05 2.91
C ALA A 13 8.18 30.08 3.96
N ALA A 14 8.46 29.84 5.25
CA ALA A 14 8.15 30.79 6.32
C ALA A 14 8.95 32.11 6.20
N LYS A 15 10.06 32.12 5.46
CA LYS A 15 10.85 33.32 5.12
C LYS A 15 10.42 33.99 3.81
N GLY A 16 9.46 33.43 3.09
CA GLY A 16 8.98 33.95 1.82
C GLY A 16 9.85 33.59 0.61
N GLU A 17 10.79 32.66 0.76
CA GLU A 17 11.59 32.15 -0.35
C GLU A 17 10.69 31.41 -1.36
N LYS A 18 10.97 31.63 -2.66
CA LYS A 18 10.26 31.01 -3.78
C LYS A 18 11.24 30.57 -4.85
N TRP A 19 10.89 29.49 -5.56
CA TRP A 19 11.68 28.97 -6.67
C TRP A 19 10.78 28.66 -7.86
N ASP A 20 11.27 28.96 -9.06
CA ASP A 20 10.61 28.62 -10.32
C ASP A 20 10.94 27.20 -10.79
N ALA A 21 12.08 26.65 -10.33
CA ALA A 21 12.57 25.34 -10.73
C ALA A 21 13.45 24.69 -9.66
N SER A 22 13.54 23.36 -9.70
CA SER A 22 14.45 22.56 -8.87
C SER A 22 15.03 21.40 -9.68
N ILE A 23 16.30 21.08 -9.42
CA ILE A 23 16.98 19.90 -9.95
C ILE A 23 17.46 19.08 -8.77
N VAL A 24 16.97 17.86 -8.65
CA VAL A 24 17.40 16.91 -7.62
C VAL A 24 18.44 15.98 -8.24
N GLY A 25 19.69 16.09 -7.81
CA GLY A 25 20.84 15.33 -8.34
C GLY A 25 20.90 13.86 -7.89
N GLU A 26 19.76 13.21 -7.66
CA GLU A 26 19.74 11.76 -7.40
C GLU A 26 20.22 11.00 -8.64
N PRO A 27 20.91 9.85 -8.48
CA PRO A 27 21.31 9.04 -9.61
C PRO A 27 20.06 8.48 -10.33
N THR A 28 19.82 8.93 -11.56
CA THR A 28 18.64 8.54 -12.36
C THR A 28 18.94 7.64 -13.53
N ASN A 29 20.20 7.52 -13.95
CA ASN A 29 20.58 6.87 -15.19
C ASN A 29 20.91 5.39 -14.96
N PRO A 30 20.20 4.44 -15.58
CA PRO A 30 20.48 3.01 -15.43
C PRO A 30 21.82 2.59 -16.04
N ASP A 31 22.16 3.12 -17.23
CA ASP A 31 23.26 2.61 -18.03
C ASP A 31 24.29 3.69 -18.38
N THR A 32 23.84 4.87 -18.81
CA THR A 32 24.72 5.96 -19.30
C THR A 32 24.24 7.33 -18.86
N LEU A 33 25.17 8.24 -18.53
CA LEU A 33 24.82 9.59 -18.09
C LEU A 33 23.97 10.32 -19.14
N GLY A 34 22.77 10.74 -18.76
CA GLY A 34 21.83 11.46 -19.62
C GLY A 34 20.77 10.60 -20.29
N ASP A 35 20.77 9.28 -20.06
CA ASP A 35 19.73 8.38 -20.60
C ASP A 35 18.34 8.62 -19.98
N MET A 36 18.28 9.20 -18.77
CA MET A 36 17.03 9.34 -18.04
C MET A 36 17.00 10.53 -17.10
N ILE A 37 15.94 11.32 -17.22
CA ILE A 37 15.56 12.37 -16.26
C ILE A 37 14.26 11.94 -15.58
N LYS A 38 14.21 12.00 -14.25
CA LYS A 38 12.98 11.76 -13.48
C LYS A 38 12.21 13.07 -13.33
N ILE A 39 11.06 13.16 -13.98
CA ILE A 39 10.16 14.32 -13.91
C ILE A 39 9.16 14.25 -12.74
N GLY A 40 9.15 13.13 -12.01
CA GLY A 40 8.32 12.93 -10.83
C GLY A 40 8.56 11.55 -10.20
N ARG A 41 7.92 11.30 -9.06
CA ARG A 41 7.96 10.02 -8.34
C ARG A 41 6.53 9.61 -8.00
N ARG A 42 6.26 8.30 -8.04
CA ARG A 42 4.99 7.74 -7.51
C ARG A 42 4.90 7.95 -6.01
N GLY A 43 3.69 8.20 -5.53
CA GLY A 43 3.37 8.13 -4.11
C GLY A 43 3.54 6.71 -3.56
N SER A 44 3.59 6.58 -2.24
CA SER A 44 3.68 5.28 -1.56
C SER A 44 2.85 5.29 -0.29
N LEU A 45 2.00 4.29 -0.13
CA LEU A 45 1.25 4.03 1.10
C LEU A 45 1.46 2.57 1.49
N SER A 46 1.63 2.30 2.79
CA SER A 46 1.73 0.94 3.32
C SER A 46 0.62 0.70 4.32
N GLY A 47 0.09 -0.53 4.35
CA GLY A 47 -1.01 -0.90 5.22
C GLY A 47 -0.89 -2.31 5.77
N THR A 48 -1.67 -2.58 6.80
CA THR A 48 -1.80 -3.90 7.42
C THR A 48 -3.28 -4.21 7.61
N VAL A 49 -3.76 -5.30 7.02
CA VAL A 49 -5.12 -5.82 7.21
C VAL A 49 -5.03 -6.97 8.21
N THR A 50 -5.84 -6.93 9.26
CA THR A 50 -5.95 -8.02 10.23
C THR A 50 -7.39 -8.46 10.34
N VAL A 51 -7.62 -9.74 10.09
CA VAL A 51 -8.92 -10.39 10.30
C VAL A 51 -8.84 -11.18 11.59
N ASN A 52 -9.74 -10.88 12.51
CA ASN A 52 -9.93 -11.63 13.75
C ASN A 52 -11.08 -12.60 13.54
N GLY A 53 -10.89 -13.83 13.99
CA GLY A 53 -11.91 -14.88 13.99
C GLY A 53 -11.98 -15.55 15.36
N ARG A 54 -12.47 -16.78 15.37
CA ARG A 54 -12.59 -17.60 16.58
C ARG A 54 -11.88 -18.93 16.38
N GLN A 55 -10.85 -19.17 17.19
CA GLN A 55 -10.10 -20.42 17.14
C GLN A 55 -11.00 -21.63 17.43
N GLY A 56 -10.72 -22.76 16.77
CA GLY A 56 -11.39 -24.02 17.07
C GLY A 56 -10.72 -25.20 16.38
N HIS A 57 -11.26 -26.40 16.59
CA HIS A 57 -10.75 -27.60 15.92
C HIS A 57 -11.30 -27.70 14.49
N ALA A 58 -10.47 -28.09 13.53
CA ALA A 58 -10.84 -28.17 12.11
C ALA A 58 -12.01 -29.14 11.83
N ALA A 59 -12.21 -30.16 12.68
CA ALA A 59 -13.33 -31.09 12.59
C ALA A 59 -14.69 -30.50 13.03
N TYR A 60 -14.71 -29.35 13.68
CA TYR A 60 -15.93 -28.69 14.16
C TYR A 60 -15.98 -27.22 13.69
N PRO A 61 -15.98 -26.97 12.36
CA PRO A 61 -15.87 -25.62 11.82
C PRO A 61 -17.03 -24.70 12.26
N GLN A 62 -18.21 -25.24 12.54
CA GLN A 62 -19.37 -24.50 13.06
C GLN A 62 -19.14 -23.86 14.44
N LEU A 63 -18.14 -24.33 15.19
CA LEU A 63 -17.74 -23.78 16.49
C LEU A 63 -16.60 -22.76 16.38
N ALA A 64 -16.10 -22.51 15.17
CA ALA A 64 -15.01 -21.60 14.89
C ALA A 64 -15.46 -20.52 13.90
N ASP A 65 -14.61 -19.52 13.71
CA ASP A 65 -14.73 -18.57 12.61
C ASP A 65 -13.33 -18.38 12.04
N ASN A 66 -13.13 -18.77 10.79
CA ASN A 66 -11.79 -18.90 10.23
C ASN A 66 -11.38 -17.59 9.53
N PRO A 67 -10.48 -16.79 10.13
CA PRO A 67 -10.09 -15.49 9.61
C PRO A 67 -9.32 -15.58 8.28
N VAL A 68 -8.75 -16.74 7.95
CA VAL A 68 -8.02 -16.93 6.68
C VAL A 68 -8.96 -16.75 5.49
N ARG A 69 -10.21 -17.22 5.60
CA ARG A 69 -11.20 -17.08 4.53
C ARG A 69 -11.54 -15.61 4.29
N GLY A 70 -11.80 -14.86 5.36
CA GLY A 70 -12.06 -13.42 5.27
C GLY A 70 -10.86 -12.66 4.73
N LEU A 71 -9.65 -12.99 5.19
CA LEU A 71 -8.43 -12.31 4.72
C LEU A 71 -8.19 -12.55 3.22
N MET A 72 -8.45 -13.76 2.70
CA MET A 72 -8.35 -14.04 1.27
C MET A 72 -9.29 -13.17 0.44
N SER A 73 -10.55 -13.02 0.86
CA SER A 73 -11.52 -12.16 0.16
C SER A 73 -11.10 -10.69 0.17
N LEU A 74 -10.62 -10.19 1.32
CA LEU A 74 -10.16 -8.80 1.45
C LEU A 74 -8.91 -8.54 0.61
N VAL A 75 -7.95 -9.47 0.59
CA VAL A 75 -6.75 -9.36 -0.25
C VAL A 75 -7.10 -9.37 -1.73
N ASP A 76 -8.02 -10.22 -2.16
CA ASP A 76 -8.45 -10.25 -3.56
C ASP A 76 -9.08 -8.91 -3.99
N ALA A 77 -9.94 -8.32 -3.14
CA ALA A 77 -10.53 -7.01 -3.40
C ALA A 77 -9.50 -5.87 -3.44
N LEU A 78 -8.39 -5.98 -2.68
CA LEU A 78 -7.29 -5.02 -2.78
C LEU A 78 -6.52 -5.14 -4.10
N LEU A 79 -6.41 -6.35 -4.65
CA LEU A 79 -5.69 -6.60 -5.91
C LEU A 79 -6.57 -6.37 -7.15
N HIS A 80 -7.89 -6.52 -7.02
CA HIS A 80 -8.82 -6.49 -8.13
C HIS A 80 -10.07 -5.65 -7.85
N PRO A 81 -10.53 -4.84 -8.83
CA PRO A 81 -9.91 -4.57 -10.14
C PRO A 81 -8.65 -3.70 -10.01
N VAL A 82 -7.91 -3.50 -11.10
CA VAL A 82 -6.79 -2.52 -11.12
C VAL A 82 -7.30 -1.12 -10.72
N PHE A 83 -6.45 -0.33 -10.05
CA PHE A 83 -6.83 1.01 -9.57
C PHE A 83 -7.03 2.00 -10.72
N ASP A 84 -6.14 1.96 -11.72
CA ASP A 84 -6.19 2.81 -12.90
C ASP A 84 -5.41 2.14 -14.05
N LYS A 85 -5.28 2.84 -15.18
CA LYS A 85 -4.57 2.38 -16.38
C LYS A 85 -3.25 3.12 -16.63
N GLY A 86 -2.77 3.87 -15.65
CA GLY A 86 -1.64 4.78 -15.81
C GLY A 86 -2.01 6.09 -16.52
N THR A 87 -0.99 6.93 -16.70
CA THR A 87 -1.05 8.19 -17.43
C THR A 87 0.04 8.20 -18.51
N LYS A 88 0.19 9.33 -19.21
CA LYS A 88 1.27 9.52 -20.18
C LYS A 88 2.65 9.36 -19.51
N ASP A 89 2.79 9.86 -18.29
CA ASP A 89 4.08 10.03 -17.62
C ASP A 89 4.30 9.00 -16.51
N PHE A 90 3.25 8.31 -16.06
CA PHE A 90 3.32 7.31 -15.00
C PHE A 90 2.66 5.98 -15.36
N GLN A 91 3.29 4.90 -14.89
CA GLN A 91 2.72 3.55 -14.93
C GLN A 91 1.43 3.47 -14.09
N PRO A 92 0.61 2.42 -14.30
CA PRO A 92 -0.55 2.17 -13.46
C PRO A 92 -0.20 2.12 -11.97
N THR A 93 -1.14 2.60 -11.14
CA THR A 93 -1.06 2.38 -9.69
C THR A 93 -1.08 0.90 -9.38
N ASN A 94 -0.15 0.46 -8.52
CA ASN A 94 0.05 -0.96 -8.24
C ASN A 94 0.15 -1.20 -6.73
N LEU A 95 -0.69 -2.11 -6.23
CA LEU A 95 -0.67 -2.60 -4.86
C LEU A 95 -0.03 -3.98 -4.83
N GLU A 96 1.00 -4.14 -4.01
CA GLU A 96 1.66 -5.42 -3.77
C GLU A 96 1.42 -5.88 -2.34
N VAL A 97 0.95 -7.11 -2.18
CA VAL A 97 0.92 -7.78 -0.87
C VAL A 97 2.32 -8.24 -0.54
N THR A 98 2.89 -7.70 0.53
CA THR A 98 4.29 -7.94 0.92
C THR A 98 4.43 -9.07 1.92
N SER A 99 3.37 -9.42 2.65
CA SER A 99 3.35 -10.56 3.57
C SER A 99 1.92 -11.02 3.84
N ILE A 100 1.75 -12.32 4.07
CA ILE A 100 0.55 -12.93 4.65
C ILE A 100 1.01 -13.88 5.76
N ASP A 101 0.48 -13.69 6.96
CA ASP A 101 0.85 -14.47 8.15
C ASP A 101 -0.39 -14.84 8.98
N VAL A 102 -0.44 -16.09 9.41
CA VAL A 102 -1.50 -16.66 10.28
C VAL A 102 -0.91 -17.10 11.62
N ALA A 103 0.41 -17.29 11.70
CA ALA A 103 1.16 -17.76 12.85
C ALA A 103 0.59 -19.04 13.49
N ASN A 104 -0.01 -19.92 12.68
CA ASN A 104 -0.60 -21.19 13.12
C ASN A 104 0.24 -22.38 12.64
N PRO A 105 0.97 -23.07 13.54
CA PRO A 105 1.76 -24.24 13.16
C PRO A 105 0.92 -25.53 13.08
N ALA A 106 -0.33 -25.54 13.56
CA ALA A 106 -1.14 -26.73 13.67
C ALA A 106 -2.09 -26.91 12.47
N THR A 107 -2.10 -28.10 11.87
CA THR A 107 -2.92 -28.42 10.69
C THR A 107 -4.38 -28.72 11.02
N ASN A 108 -4.69 -29.01 12.29
CA ASN A 108 -6.04 -29.34 12.77
C ASN A 108 -6.68 -28.23 13.61
N VAL A 109 -6.07 -27.04 13.66
CA VAL A 109 -6.58 -25.87 14.40
C VAL A 109 -6.95 -24.78 13.40
N ILE A 110 -8.18 -24.27 13.52
CA ILE A 110 -8.62 -23.05 12.85
C ILE A 110 -8.06 -21.87 13.67
N PRO A 111 -7.33 -20.91 13.06
CA PRO A 111 -6.67 -19.83 13.79
C PRO A 111 -7.66 -18.76 14.31
N ALA A 112 -7.22 -17.96 15.29
CA ALA A 112 -7.98 -16.81 15.79
C ALA A 112 -7.69 -15.51 15.01
N LYS A 113 -6.60 -15.47 14.24
CA LYS A 113 -6.16 -14.27 13.52
C LYS A 113 -5.47 -14.63 12.20
N ALA A 114 -5.63 -13.77 11.20
CA ALA A 114 -4.80 -13.76 10.01
C ALA A 114 -4.48 -12.29 9.64
N THR A 115 -3.26 -12.02 9.20
CA THR A 115 -2.77 -10.68 8.89
C THR A 115 -2.11 -10.65 7.51
N ALA A 116 -2.36 -9.60 6.73
CA ALA A 116 -1.62 -9.29 5.51
C ALA A 116 -1.04 -7.89 5.59
N THR A 117 0.16 -7.69 5.05
CA THR A 117 0.75 -6.37 4.85
C THR A 117 0.88 -6.07 3.37
N PHE A 118 0.75 -4.81 2.98
CA PHE A 118 0.88 -4.40 1.59
C PHE A 118 1.58 -3.04 1.46
N ASN A 119 2.07 -2.77 0.25
CA ASN A 119 2.51 -1.45 -0.19
C ASN A 119 1.86 -1.12 -1.53
N ILE A 120 1.31 0.08 -1.65
CA ILE A 120 0.80 0.61 -2.91
C ILE A 120 1.70 1.73 -3.40
N ARG A 121 2.07 1.68 -4.68
CA ARG A 121 2.72 2.78 -5.40
C ARG A 121 1.72 3.38 -6.36
N PHE A 122 1.29 4.61 -6.10
CA PHE A 122 0.25 5.28 -6.87
C PHE A 122 0.79 6.41 -7.75
N ASN A 123 0.17 6.60 -8.90
CA ASN A 123 0.54 7.64 -9.86
C ASN A 123 -0.16 8.98 -9.57
N ASP A 124 -0.04 9.90 -10.51
CA ASP A 124 -0.52 11.27 -10.46
C ASP A 124 -2.05 11.44 -10.58
N THR A 125 -2.82 10.35 -10.76
CA THR A 125 -4.29 10.41 -10.69
C THR A 125 -4.83 10.29 -9.27
N TRP A 126 -3.96 10.03 -8.29
CA TRP A 126 -4.32 9.81 -6.90
C TRP A 126 -3.61 10.78 -5.97
N GLU A 127 -4.31 11.13 -4.90
CA GLU A 127 -3.75 11.73 -3.70
C GLU A 127 -3.69 10.66 -2.61
N ALA A 128 -2.87 10.86 -1.57
CA ALA A 128 -2.74 9.88 -0.48
C ALA A 128 -4.09 9.59 0.19
N GLU A 129 -4.91 10.63 0.34
CA GLU A 129 -6.23 10.58 0.94
C GLU A 129 -7.23 9.81 0.06
N THR A 130 -7.20 10.03 -1.26
CA THR A 130 -8.15 9.37 -2.17
C THR A 130 -7.80 7.90 -2.40
N VAL A 131 -6.51 7.54 -2.45
CA VAL A 131 -6.11 6.13 -2.53
C VAL A 131 -6.43 5.39 -1.23
N GLN A 132 -6.28 6.03 -0.08
CA GLN A 132 -6.68 5.46 1.21
C GLN A 132 -8.20 5.23 1.27
N ALA A 133 -9.00 6.20 0.80
CA ALA A 133 -10.44 6.06 0.74
C ALA A 133 -10.88 4.91 -0.18
N GLU A 134 -10.24 4.75 -1.33
CA GLU A 134 -10.54 3.65 -2.26
C GLU A 134 -10.15 2.29 -1.66
N ILE A 135 -9.00 2.19 -0.98
CA ILE A 135 -8.61 0.98 -0.24
C ILE A 135 -9.68 0.62 0.80
N GLN A 136 -10.15 1.59 1.59
CA GLN A 136 -11.19 1.35 2.58
C GLN A 136 -12.49 0.89 1.93
N ASN A 137 -12.92 1.54 0.85
CA ASN A 137 -14.12 1.18 0.09
C ASN A 137 -14.07 -0.28 -0.42
N ARG A 138 -12.93 -0.72 -0.98
CA ARG A 138 -12.75 -2.11 -1.42
C ARG A 138 -12.85 -3.11 -0.28
N LEU A 139 -12.26 -2.77 0.87
CA LEU A 139 -12.30 -3.62 2.06
C LEU A 139 -13.73 -3.71 2.63
N ASP A 140 -14.46 -2.59 2.69
CA ASP A 140 -15.83 -2.55 3.19
C ASP A 140 -16.77 -3.38 2.30
N GLN A 141 -16.67 -3.23 0.97
CA GLN A 141 -17.46 -4.02 0.02
C GLN A 141 -17.19 -5.53 0.12
N ALA A 142 -15.94 -5.91 0.36
CA ALA A 142 -15.54 -7.31 0.50
C ALA A 142 -15.85 -7.90 1.89
N ALA A 143 -15.96 -7.07 2.93
CA ALA A 143 -16.33 -7.49 4.27
C ALA A 143 -17.83 -7.79 4.41
N GLY A 144 -18.67 -7.14 3.60
CA GLY A 144 -20.14 -7.31 3.60
C GLY A 144 -20.86 -6.33 4.52
#